data_AF-A0A955PGG6-F1
#
_entry.id   AF-A0A955PGG6-F1
#
_cell.length_a   1.000
_cell.length_b   1.000
_cell.length_c   1.000
_cell.angle_alpha   90.00
_cell.angle_beta   90.00
_cell.angle_gamma   90.00
#
_symmetry.space_group_name_H-M   'P 1'
#
loop_
_entity.id
_entity.type
_entity.pdbx_description
1 polymer ?
#
loop_
_entity_poly.entity_id
_entity_poly.type
_entity_poly.pdbx_seq_one_letter_code
_entity_poly.pdbx_strand_id
1 'polypeptide(L)' 'DQFNVVTDGSPEMIRATVHELFEKVGRDGGYICSLSDHFFETPPEKLQMYAEAARECVY' A
#
# COMPACT_ATOMS: atom_id res chain seq x y z
N ASP A 1 -5.30 -3.12 -7.19
CA ASP A 1 -4.19 -2.66 -8.05
C ASP A 1 -3.84 -1.22 -7.70
N GLN A 2 -2.69 -0.72 -8.17
CA GLN A 2 -2.16 0.60 -7.80
C GLN A 2 -3.07 1.77 -8.21
N PHE A 3 -3.69 1.74 -9.39
CA PHE A 3 -4.52 2.84 -9.87
C PHE A 3 -5.79 2.97 -9.01
N ASN A 4 -6.52 1.87 -8.85
CA ASN A 4 -7.79 1.89 -8.11
C ASN A 4 -7.61 2.13 -6.60
N VAL A 5 -6.47 1.72 -6.02
CA VAL A 5 -6.24 1.83 -4.57
C VAL A 5 -5.46 3.09 -4.22
N VAL A 6 -4.30 3.31 -4.85
CA VAL A 6 -3.36 4.37 -4.45
C VAL A 6 -3.59 5.65 -5.23
N THR A 7 -3.93 5.59 -6.53
CA THR A 7 -4.22 6.82 -7.30
C THR A 7 -5.61 7.36 -7.00
N ASP A 8 -6.65 6.51 -7.08
CA ASP A 8 -8.04 6.95 -6.99
C ASP A 8 -8.71 6.64 -5.65
N GLY A 9 -8.21 5.65 -4.92
CA GLY A 9 -8.80 5.19 -3.66
C GLY A 9 -8.73 6.22 -2.53
N SER A 10 -9.59 6.02 -1.53
CA SER A 10 -9.60 6.84 -0.30
C SER A 10 -8.43 6.48 0.62
N PRO A 11 -8.06 7.36 1.56
CA PRO A 11 -7.01 7.06 2.55
C PRO A 11 -7.28 5.75 3.32
N GLU A 12 -8.54 5.49 3.67
CA GLU A 12 -8.96 4.27 4.37
C GLU A 12 -8.77 3.03 3.49
N MET A 13 -9.05 3.15 2.18
CA MET A 13 -8.84 2.07 1.23
C MET A 13 -7.35 1.75 1.07
N ILE A 14 -6.49 2.76 0.94
CA ILE A 14 -5.04 2.58 0.88
C ILE A 14 -4.56 1.81 2.11
N ARG A 15 -4.94 2.29 3.31
CA ARG A 15 -4.54 1.65 4.57
C ARG A 15 -5.06 0.22 4.67
N ALA A 16 -6.35 0.00 4.42
CA ALA A 16 -6.97 -1.31 4.52
C ALA A 16 -6.31 -2.33 3.57
N THR A 17 -6.04 -1.94 2.32
CA THR A 17 -5.40 -2.84 1.34
C THR A 17 -3.96 -3.17 1.73
N VAL A 18 -3.17 -2.22 2.22
CA VAL A 18 -1.80 -2.49 2.70
C VAL A 18 -1.81 -3.52 3.83
N HIS A 19 -2.68 -3.32 4.82
CA HIS A 19 -2.81 -4.23 5.96
C HIS A 19 -3.32 -5.62 5.53
N GLU A 20 -4.30 -5.68 4.63
CA GLU A 20 -4.82 -6.93 4.08
C GLU A 20 -3.72 -7.72 3.34
N LEU A 21 -2.90 -7.05 2.53
CA LEU A 21 -1.78 -7.68 1.84
C LEU A 21 -0.76 -8.21 2.85
N PHE A 22 -0.34 -7.39 3.81
CA PHE A 22 0.60 -7.84 4.85
C PHE A 22 0.07 -9.05 5.62
N GLU A 23 -1.21 -9.02 6.00
CA GLU A 23 -1.84 -10.14 6.72
C GLU A 23 -1.95 -11.40 5.85
N LYS A 24 -2.15 -11.28 4.54
CA LYS A 24 -2.35 -12.44 3.66
C LYS A 24 -1.05 -13.03 3.12
N VAL A 25 -0.10 -12.17 2.76
CA VAL A 25 1.13 -12.58 2.06
C VAL A 25 2.40 -12.35 2.86
N GLY A 26 2.34 -11.58 3.95
CA GLY A 26 3.48 -11.28 4.82
C GLY A 26 3.68 -12.24 5.99
N ARG A 27 2.72 -13.11 6.33
CA ARG A 27 2.76 -13.89 7.60
C ARG A 27 4.08 -14.62 7.88
N ASP A 28 4.74 -15.13 6.85
CA ASP A 28 5.96 -15.92 6.98
C ASP A 28 7.26 -15.09 6.82
N GLY A 29 7.15 -13.77 6.77
CA GLY A 29 8.28 -12.88 6.54
C GLY A 29 8.70 -12.78 5.06
N GLY A 30 9.64 -11.88 4.77
CA GLY A 30 10.26 -11.74 3.44
C GLY A 30 9.38 -11.09 2.36
N TYR A 31 8.13 -10.74 2.67
CA TYR A 31 7.29 -9.96 1.77
C TYR A 31 7.78 -8.50 1.70
N ILE A 32 7.91 -7.99 0.48
CA ILE A 32 8.17 -6.58 0.18
C ILE A 32 6.89 -5.99 -0.40
N CYS A 33 6.21 -5.14 0.37
CA CYS A 33 5.07 -4.40 -0.15
C CYS A 33 5.56 -3.32 -1.09
N SER A 34 5.24 -3.45 -2.38
CA SER A 34 5.61 -2.51 -3.44
C SER A 34 4.42 -2.26 -4.35
N LEU A 35 4.40 -1.08 -4.98
CA LEU A 35 3.50 -0.81 -6.10
C LEU A 35 3.88 -1.67 -7.31
N SER A 36 2.87 -2.02 -8.11
CA SER A 36 3.01 -2.96 -9.23
C SER A 36 3.60 -2.33 -10.50
N ASP A 37 3.49 -1.02 -10.67
CA ASP A 37 3.96 -0.28 -11.84
C ASP A 37 4.30 1.19 -11.47
N HIS A 38 4.53 2.03 -12.47
CA HIS A 38 4.78 3.45 -12.32
C HIS A 38 3.57 4.21 -11.75
N PHE A 39 3.84 5.27 -10.98
CA PHE A 39 2.87 6.13 -10.31
C PHE A 39 2.88 7.57 -10.86
N PHE A 40 3.04 7.74 -12.18
CA PHE A 40 3.24 9.06 -12.80
C PHE A 40 2.14 10.08 -12.46
N GLU A 41 0.90 9.62 -12.30
CA GLU A 41 -0.27 10.45 -12.03
C GLU A 41 -0.75 10.36 -10.57
N THR A 42 -0.08 9.57 -9.73
CA THR A 42 -0.46 9.43 -8.32
C THR A 42 -0.06 10.68 -7.52
N PRO A 43 -0.98 11.34 -6.81
CA PRO A 43 -0.63 12.46 -5.94
C PRO A 43 0.40 12.07 -4.87
N PRO A 44 1.44 12.88 -4.60
CA PRO A 44 2.49 12.52 -3.63
C PRO A 44 1.98 12.22 -2.21
N GLU A 45 0.92 12.90 -1.77
CA GLU A 45 0.25 12.65 -0.49
C GLU A 45 -0.30 11.22 -0.38
N LYS A 46 -0.79 10.63 -1.48
CA LYS A 46 -1.27 9.24 -1.47
C LYS A 46 -0.12 8.24 -1.38
N LEU A 47 1.04 8.56 -1.96
CA LEU A 47 2.26 7.77 -1.76
C LEU A 47 2.75 7.84 -0.30
N GLN A 48 2.61 9.00 0.35
CA GLN A 48 2.91 9.14 1.78
C GLN A 48 1.96 8.28 2.62
N MET A 49 0.64 8.33 2.37
CA MET A 49 -0.35 7.49 3.06
C MET A 49 -0.05 5.99 2.90
N TYR A 50 0.33 5.57 1.69
CA TYR A 50 0.76 4.20 1.41
C TYR A 50 2.00 3.82 2.24
N ALA A 51 3.04 4.65 2.25
CA ALA A 51 4.26 4.41 3.00
C ALA A 51 4.04 4.41 4.53
N GLU A 52 3.17 5.29 5.03
CA GLU A 52 2.78 5.34 6.44
C GLU A 52 2.05 4.07 6.87
N ALA A 53 1.09 3.60 6.06
CA ALA A 53 0.40 2.35 6.32
C ALA A 53 1.38 1.16 6.33
N ALA A 54 2.31 1.11 5.37
CA ALA A 54 3.30 0.04 5.28
C ALA A 54 4.29 0.05 6.46
N ARG A 55 4.60 1.22 7.04
CA ARG A 55 5.45 1.35 8.22
C ARG A 55 4.85 0.68 9.46
N GLU A 56 3.53 0.55 9.54
CA GLU A 56 2.84 -0.15 10.63
C GLU A 56 2.98 -1.68 10.54
N CYS A 57 3.35 -2.21 9.37
CA CYS A 57 3.44 -3.63 9.08
C CYS A 57 4.82 -4.19 9.47
N VAL A 58 4.93 -4.68 10.71
CA VAL A 58 6.15 -5.27 11.28
C VAL A 58 5.89 -6.73 11.67
N TYR A 59 6.86 -7.62 11.42
CA TYR A 59 6.81 -9.04 11.78
C TYR A 59 6.99 -9.29 13.29
#